data_AF-A0A7C7QNE4-F1
#
_entry.id   AF-A0A7C7QNE4-F1
#
_cell.length_a   1.000
_cell.length_b   1.000
_cell.length_c   1.000
_cell.angle_alpha   90.00
_cell.angle_beta   90.00
_cell.angle_gamma   90.00
#
_symmetry.space_group_name_H-M   'P 1'
#
loop_
_entity.id
_entity.type
_entity.pdbx_description
1 polymer ?
#
loop_
_entity_poly.entity_id
_entity_poly.type
_entity_poly.pdbx_seq_one_letter_code
_entity_poly.pdbx_strand_id
1 'polypeptide(L)'
;TYNMAIGQGFLLVTPLQMLNATAAVANGGTLYRPQIVYQMTDAEGRVIRSFAPEVIRQIPVSPENLALVKEGMRAAVEWGTAMNAYLPWVSVAGKTGTAEYFIDENEDGYPDRDRQGNLPTHAWFTAFAPVENPEIALVILVEGGGEGSDTAAPIAAQILQYYFPTPSTGVLPEAEATPAPGEQPTPLLPGPVGRHFKAKVVGVDDQEAELSQLVGTVVDARGQGLPGVRISIDAGGAPIFETATNPQGGFSYNMLNASASPRWNVKLIGLPEAEELHLEVEPFKRYTVQFYEVAP
;
A
#
# COMPACT_ATOMS: atom_id res chain seq x y z
N THR A 1 13.02 -0.80 -31.05
CA THR A 1 13.54 -1.26 -29.74
C THR A 1 12.96 -0.51 -28.54
N TYR A 2 12.28 0.64 -28.71
CA TYR A 2 11.65 1.37 -27.59
C TYR A 2 10.46 0.61 -26.93
N ASN A 3 9.62 -0.09 -27.71
CA ASN A 3 8.48 -0.86 -27.20
C ASN A 3 8.89 -1.89 -26.13
N MET A 4 10.04 -2.54 -26.31
CA MET A 4 10.55 -3.54 -25.37
C MET A 4 10.80 -2.96 -23.98
N ALA A 5 11.23 -1.69 -23.89
CA ALA A 5 11.56 -1.03 -22.62
C ALA A 5 10.32 -0.79 -21.74
N ILE A 6 9.13 -0.71 -22.34
CA ILE A 6 7.84 -0.57 -21.64
C ILE A 6 7.08 -1.91 -21.55
N GLY A 7 7.71 -3.02 -21.91
CA GLY A 7 7.11 -4.35 -21.85
C GLY A 7 6.19 -4.70 -23.02
N GLN A 8 6.38 -4.08 -24.18
CA GLN A 8 5.56 -4.27 -25.38
C GLN A 8 6.36 -4.77 -26.60
N GLY A 9 5.65 -5.32 -27.59
CA GLY A 9 6.24 -5.83 -28.83
C GLY A 9 6.76 -7.25 -28.70
N PHE A 10 8.04 -7.48 -29.01
CA PHE A 10 8.62 -8.83 -29.08
C PHE A 10 9.07 -9.41 -27.74
N LEU A 11 8.57 -8.89 -26.61
CA LEU A 11 8.86 -9.40 -25.28
C LEU A 11 7.69 -10.25 -24.78
N LEU A 12 7.91 -11.55 -24.65
CA LEU A 12 6.97 -12.47 -24.03
C LEU A 12 7.66 -13.18 -22.87
N VAL A 13 7.03 -13.15 -21.70
CA VAL A 13 7.58 -13.69 -20.45
C VAL A 13 6.52 -14.50 -19.72
N THR A 14 6.96 -15.60 -19.11
CA THR A 14 6.11 -16.37 -18.20
C THR A 14 6.06 -15.70 -16.82
N PRO A 15 5.00 -15.90 -16.03
CA PRO A 15 4.97 -15.46 -14.65
C PRO A 15 6.18 -15.96 -13.85
N LEU A 16 6.61 -17.20 -14.05
CA LEU A 16 7.78 -17.75 -13.35
C LEU A 16 9.10 -17.02 -13.70
N GLN A 17 9.27 -16.60 -14.96
CA GLN A 17 10.42 -15.79 -15.36
C GLN A 17 10.38 -14.39 -14.72
N MET A 18 9.21 -13.75 -14.69
CA MET A 18 9.03 -12.46 -14.02
C MET A 18 9.27 -12.55 -12.53
N LEU A 19 8.74 -13.59 -11.87
CA LEU A 19 8.97 -13.84 -10.46
C LEU A 19 10.46 -14.00 -10.16
N ASN A 20 11.19 -14.77 -10.98
CA ASN A 20 12.62 -14.97 -10.78
C ASN A 20 13.43 -13.68 -11.01
N ALA A 21 13.00 -12.83 -11.95
CA ALA A 21 13.59 -11.50 -12.14
C ALA A 21 13.36 -10.59 -10.92
N THR A 22 12.15 -10.55 -10.38
CA THR A 22 11.83 -9.80 -9.16
C THR A 22 12.61 -10.33 -7.95
N ALA A 23 12.72 -11.65 -7.79
CA ALA A 23 13.49 -12.26 -6.72
C ALA A 23 14.98 -11.89 -6.81
N ALA A 24 15.55 -11.86 -8.02
CA ALA A 24 16.92 -11.41 -8.23
C ALA A 24 17.12 -9.92 -7.87
N VAL A 25 16.14 -9.05 -8.15
CA VAL A 25 16.21 -7.64 -7.69
C VAL A 25 16.14 -7.57 -6.16
N ALA A 26 15.21 -8.30 -5.54
CA ALA A 26 14.99 -8.32 -4.10
C ALA A 26 16.27 -8.74 -3.35
N ASN A 27 16.89 -9.84 -3.77
CA ASN A 27 18.02 -10.47 -3.08
C ASN A 27 19.41 -9.86 -3.41
N GLY A 28 19.47 -8.70 -4.06
CA GLY A 28 20.74 -8.04 -4.38
C GLY A 28 21.45 -8.56 -5.62
N GLY A 29 20.73 -9.19 -6.54
CA GLY A 29 21.17 -9.52 -7.90
C GLY A 29 21.54 -10.99 -8.14
N THR A 30 21.31 -11.86 -7.16
CA THR A 30 21.60 -13.30 -7.32
C THR A 30 20.43 -13.97 -8.03
N LEU A 31 20.65 -14.48 -9.24
CA LEU A 31 19.65 -15.25 -9.96
C LEU A 31 19.74 -16.72 -9.56
N TYR A 32 18.70 -17.22 -8.90
CA TYR A 32 18.59 -18.63 -8.53
C TYR A 32 17.82 -19.44 -9.58
N ARG A 33 18.06 -20.74 -9.62
CA ARG A 33 17.20 -21.68 -10.33
C ARG A 33 15.91 -21.86 -9.52
N PRO A 34 14.72 -21.60 -10.10
CA PRO A 34 13.47 -21.91 -9.43
C PRO A 34 13.36 -23.40 -9.13
N GLN A 35 12.94 -23.74 -7.91
CA GLN A 35 12.79 -25.12 -7.43
C GLN A 35 11.41 -25.29 -6.82
N ILE A 36 10.75 -26.42 -7.13
CA ILE A 36 9.44 -26.80 -6.57
C ILE A 36 9.59 -27.96 -5.58
N VAL A 37 10.62 -28.81 -5.76
CA VAL A 37 10.87 -29.98 -4.92
C VAL A 37 11.82 -29.60 -3.80
N TYR A 38 11.35 -29.66 -2.55
CA TYR A 38 12.17 -29.41 -1.36
C TYR A 38 13.05 -30.63 -1.01
N GLN A 39 12.42 -31.81 -0.94
CA GLN A 39 13.10 -33.08 -0.68
C GLN A 39 12.31 -34.25 -1.28
N MET A 40 13.00 -35.37 -1.48
CA MET A 40 12.42 -36.66 -1.80
C MET A 40 12.59 -37.59 -0.60
N THR A 41 11.54 -38.33 -0.28
CA THR A 41 11.54 -39.35 0.78
C THR A 41 11.23 -40.73 0.20
N ASP A 42 11.70 -41.79 0.85
CA ASP A 42 11.25 -43.15 0.58
C ASP A 42 9.89 -43.45 1.25
N ALA A 43 9.41 -44.69 1.10
CA ALA A 43 8.14 -45.13 1.68
C ALA A 43 8.13 -45.12 3.22
N GLU A 44 9.31 -45.15 3.84
CA GLU A 44 9.50 -45.09 5.29
C GLU A 44 9.68 -43.66 5.81
N GLY A 45 9.58 -42.65 4.94
CA GLY A 45 9.73 -41.24 5.29
C GLY A 45 11.17 -40.77 5.46
N ARG A 46 12.17 -41.59 5.11
CA ARG A 46 13.58 -41.20 5.18
C ARG A 46 13.93 -40.33 3.98
N VAL A 47 14.64 -39.24 4.22
CA VAL A 47 15.10 -38.34 3.16
C VAL A 47 16.14 -39.04 2.30
N ILE A 48 15.81 -39.26 1.03
CA ILE A 48 16.72 -39.84 0.03
C ILE A 48 17.47 -38.76 -0.75
N ARG A 49 16.90 -37.55 -0.84
CA ARG A 49 17.53 -36.41 -1.50
C ARG A 49 16.92 -35.10 -1.01
N SER A 50 17.76 -34.14 -0.62
CA SER A 50 17.37 -32.75 -0.40
C SER A 50 17.83 -31.87 -1.57
N PHE A 51 17.10 -30.81 -1.86
CA PHE A 51 17.47 -29.84 -2.89
C PHE A 51 17.83 -28.51 -2.23
N ALA A 52 19.05 -28.03 -2.47
CA ALA A 52 19.51 -26.72 -2.01
C ALA A 52 19.37 -25.68 -3.13
N PRO A 53 19.19 -24.39 -2.81
CA PRO A 53 19.16 -23.32 -3.80
C PRO A 53 20.40 -23.34 -4.71
N GLU A 54 20.19 -23.29 -6.03
CA GLU A 54 21.26 -23.29 -7.03
C GLU A 54 21.40 -21.89 -7.64
N VAL A 55 22.58 -21.28 -7.50
CA VAL A 55 22.89 -20.01 -8.15
C VAL A 55 23.16 -20.25 -9.64
N ILE A 56 22.40 -19.58 -10.51
CA ILE A 56 22.65 -19.59 -11.96
C ILE A 56 23.73 -18.57 -12.30
N ARG A 57 23.58 -17.33 -11.82
CA ARG A 57 24.52 -16.23 -12.05
C ARG A 57 24.24 -15.04 -11.13
N GLN A 58 25.21 -14.14 -11.03
CA GLN A 58 24.99 -12.77 -10.61
C GLN A 58 24.54 -11.94 -11.83
N ILE A 59 23.49 -11.13 -11.70
CA ILE A 59 23.11 -10.20 -12.77
C ILE A 59 24.15 -9.08 -12.89
N PRO A 60 24.45 -8.58 -14.10
CA PRO A 60 25.49 -7.57 -14.32
C PRO A 60 25.00 -6.16 -13.98
N VAL A 61 24.52 -5.96 -12.75
CA VAL A 61 24.02 -4.68 -12.23
C VAL A 61 24.74 -4.38 -10.92
N SER A 62 25.20 -3.14 -10.74
CA SER A 62 25.89 -2.75 -9.51
C SER A 62 24.93 -2.71 -8.31
N PRO A 63 25.42 -2.94 -7.08
CA PRO A 63 24.59 -2.85 -5.87
C PRO A 63 23.90 -1.49 -5.71
N GLU A 64 24.55 -0.40 -6.10
CA GLU A 64 24.00 0.97 -6.01
C GLU A 64 22.81 1.14 -6.94
N ASN A 65 22.91 0.65 -8.18
CA ASN A 65 21.80 0.69 -9.13
C ASN A 65 20.65 -0.20 -8.69
N LEU A 66 20.93 -1.38 -8.09
CA LEU A 66 19.89 -2.23 -7.52
C LEU A 66 19.18 -1.56 -6.34
N ALA A 67 19.91 -0.84 -5.49
CA ALA A 67 19.31 -0.07 -4.41
C ALA A 67 18.34 0.99 -4.93
N LEU A 68 18.72 1.72 -6.00
CA LEU A 68 17.83 2.69 -6.65
C LEU A 68 16.59 2.05 -7.25
N VAL A 69 16.73 0.88 -7.88
CA VAL A 69 15.57 0.12 -8.40
C VAL A 69 14.63 -0.29 -7.28
N LYS A 70 15.15 -0.81 -6.16
CA LYS A 70 14.33 -1.19 -5.00
C LYS A 70 13.61 0.01 -4.40
N GLU A 71 14.28 1.15 -4.31
CA GLU A 71 13.69 2.40 -3.84
C GLU A 71 12.56 2.87 -4.76
N GLY A 72 12.77 2.84 -6.09
CA GLY A 72 11.72 3.16 -7.06
C GLY A 72 10.51 2.22 -6.98
N MET A 73 10.74 0.92 -6.74
CA MET A 73 9.66 -0.05 -6.54
C MET A 73 8.92 0.15 -5.20
N ARG A 74 9.63 0.54 -4.14
CA ARG A 74 9.03 0.93 -2.86
C ARG A 74 8.17 2.17 -3.03
N ALA A 75 8.72 3.22 -3.63
CA ALA A 75 8.05 4.46 -3.97
C ALA A 75 6.75 4.23 -4.77
N ALA A 76 6.78 3.32 -5.75
CA ALA A 76 5.60 2.97 -6.52
C ALA A 76 4.44 2.47 -5.64
N VAL A 77 4.73 1.76 -4.55
CA VAL A 77 3.74 1.25 -3.60
C VAL A 77 3.39 2.28 -2.53
N GLU A 78 4.34 3.06 -2.05
CA GLU A 78 4.07 4.06 -1.00
C GLU A 78 3.30 5.28 -1.52
N TRP A 79 3.59 5.71 -2.75
CA TRP A 79 3.02 6.95 -3.30
C TRP A 79 2.87 6.97 -4.83
N GLY A 80 3.05 5.84 -5.53
CA GLY A 80 2.90 5.75 -6.98
C GLY A 80 1.71 4.90 -7.44
N THR A 81 1.83 4.32 -8.64
CA THR A 81 0.75 3.57 -9.29
C THR A 81 0.38 2.25 -8.59
N ALA A 82 1.18 1.79 -7.64
CA ALA A 82 1.00 0.52 -6.93
C ALA A 82 0.47 0.68 -5.50
N MET A 83 -0.09 1.84 -5.14
CA MET A 83 -0.60 2.10 -3.78
C MET A 83 -1.60 1.07 -3.27
N ASN A 84 -2.37 0.43 -4.16
CA ASN A 84 -3.29 -0.64 -3.78
C ASN A 84 -2.59 -1.91 -3.24
N ALA A 85 -1.26 -1.98 -3.28
CA ALA A 85 -0.43 -3.01 -2.65
C ALA A 85 0.17 -2.58 -1.29
N TYR A 86 -0.10 -1.36 -0.80
CA TYR A 86 0.50 -0.81 0.41
C TYR A 86 0.02 -1.52 1.68
N LEU A 87 0.97 -1.82 2.58
CA LEU A 87 0.69 -2.31 3.93
C LEU A 87 1.42 -1.42 4.95
N PRO A 88 0.75 -0.91 5.99
CA PRO A 88 1.39 0.03 6.92
C PRO A 88 2.39 -0.62 7.89
N TRP A 89 2.35 -1.94 8.08
CA TRP A 89 3.25 -2.68 8.98
C TRP A 89 4.36 -3.46 8.27
N VAL A 90 4.38 -3.48 6.94
CA VAL A 90 5.43 -4.13 6.14
C VAL A 90 5.80 -3.26 4.95
N SER A 91 7.10 -3.02 4.77
CA SER A 91 7.63 -2.33 3.59
C SER A 91 7.47 -3.22 2.35
N VAL A 92 6.63 -2.78 1.41
CA VAL A 92 6.40 -3.51 0.14
C VAL A 92 7.04 -2.73 -0.99
N ALA A 93 7.81 -3.40 -1.83
CA ALA A 93 8.29 -2.87 -3.11
C ALA A 93 7.60 -3.62 -4.24
N GLY A 94 7.06 -2.89 -5.22
CA GLY A 94 6.36 -3.50 -6.33
C GLY A 94 6.23 -2.63 -7.56
N LYS A 95 5.67 -3.19 -8.63
CA LYS A 95 5.40 -2.48 -9.87
C LYS A 95 4.19 -3.05 -10.59
N THR A 96 3.32 -2.16 -11.03
CA THR A 96 2.18 -2.46 -11.92
C THR A 96 2.61 -2.63 -13.37
N GLY A 97 1.88 -3.47 -14.09
CA GLY A 97 1.94 -3.57 -15.54
C GLY A 97 0.53 -3.68 -16.12
N THR A 98 0.32 -3.01 -17.25
CA THR A 98 -0.93 -3.05 -18.02
C THR A 98 -0.51 -3.38 -19.45
N ALA A 99 -0.69 -4.64 -19.84
CA ALA A 99 -0.16 -5.15 -21.10
C ALA A 99 -1.30 -5.37 -22.10
N GLU A 100 -1.34 -4.55 -23.15
CA GLU A 100 -2.27 -4.74 -24.26
C GLU A 100 -2.05 -6.10 -24.93
N TYR A 101 -3.14 -6.75 -25.32
CA TYR A 101 -3.11 -7.98 -26.09
C TYR A 101 -4.15 -7.95 -27.20
N PHE A 102 -3.96 -8.84 -28.18
CA PHE A 102 -4.86 -9.01 -29.30
C PHE A 102 -5.75 -10.22 -29.02
N ILE A 103 -7.06 -9.98 -28.98
CA ILE A 103 -8.09 -11.03 -29.13
C ILE A 103 -8.44 -11.06 -30.62
N ASP A 104 -8.90 -12.20 -31.11
CA ASP A 104 -9.28 -12.52 -32.51
C ASP A 104 -9.64 -11.32 -33.41
N GLU A 105 -9.29 -11.43 -34.69
CA GLU A 105 -9.67 -10.43 -35.69
C GLU A 105 -11.20 -10.36 -35.82
N ASN A 106 -11.77 -9.17 -35.70
CA ASN A 106 -13.16 -8.92 -36.06
C ASN A 106 -13.39 -9.10 -37.56
N GLU A 107 -14.66 -9.06 -38.02
CA GLU A 107 -15.03 -9.29 -39.43
C GLU A 107 -14.27 -8.37 -40.42
N ASP A 108 -13.76 -7.23 -39.94
CA ASP A 108 -13.00 -6.24 -40.72
C ASP A 108 -11.48 -6.48 -40.71
N GLY A 109 -10.99 -7.55 -40.06
CA GLY A 109 -9.56 -7.90 -39.96
C GLY A 109 -8.78 -7.07 -38.94
N TYR A 110 -9.47 -6.37 -38.02
CA TYR A 110 -8.85 -5.57 -36.96
C TYR A 110 -9.04 -6.25 -35.59
N PRO A 111 -8.23 -5.89 -34.59
CA PRO A 111 -8.42 -6.41 -33.24
C PRO A 111 -9.73 -5.92 -32.65
N ASP A 112 -10.38 -6.76 -31.86
CA ASP A 112 -11.48 -6.31 -31.00
C ASP A 112 -11.00 -5.22 -30.03
N ARG A 113 -11.74 -4.11 -30.02
CA ARG A 113 -11.46 -2.92 -29.22
C ARG A 113 -12.69 -2.54 -28.40
N ASP A 114 -12.47 -1.87 -27.28
CA ASP A 114 -13.56 -1.29 -26.50
C ASP A 114 -14.26 -0.14 -27.27
N ARG A 115 -15.33 0.43 -26.70
CA ARG A 115 -16.09 1.54 -27.32
C ARG A 115 -15.24 2.81 -27.51
N GLN A 116 -14.10 2.89 -26.83
CA GLN A 116 -13.16 4.00 -26.88
C GLN A 116 -12.01 3.73 -27.86
N GLY A 117 -11.97 2.54 -28.47
CA GLY A 117 -10.95 2.15 -29.43
C GLY A 117 -9.69 1.57 -28.80
N ASN A 118 -9.67 1.22 -27.51
CA ASN A 118 -8.51 0.63 -26.84
C ASN A 118 -8.48 -0.89 -26.99
N LEU A 119 -7.26 -1.46 -26.98
CA LEU A 119 -7.08 -2.91 -26.90
C LEU A 119 -7.38 -3.41 -25.47
N PRO A 120 -7.81 -4.67 -25.33
CA PRO A 120 -7.93 -5.28 -24.02
C PRO A 120 -6.54 -5.45 -23.39
N THR A 121 -6.48 -5.47 -22.06
CA THR A 121 -5.22 -5.51 -21.31
C THR A 121 -5.20 -6.63 -20.27
N HIS A 122 -4.02 -7.23 -20.07
CA HIS A 122 -3.72 -8.07 -18.93
C HIS A 122 -3.25 -7.22 -17.76
N ALA A 123 -3.78 -7.50 -16.57
CA ALA A 123 -3.35 -6.86 -15.34
C ALA A 123 -2.17 -7.63 -14.76
N TRP A 124 -1.02 -6.96 -14.66
CA TRP A 124 0.19 -7.50 -14.06
C TRP A 124 0.55 -6.74 -12.79
N PHE A 125 1.06 -7.46 -11.81
CA PHE A 125 1.73 -6.87 -10.66
C PHE A 125 2.87 -7.78 -10.20
N THR A 126 4.00 -7.20 -9.79
CA THR A 126 5.05 -7.95 -9.10
C THR A 126 5.53 -7.19 -7.90
N ALA A 127 5.84 -7.90 -6.82
CA ALA A 127 6.33 -7.32 -5.59
C ALA A 127 7.26 -8.24 -4.83
N PHE A 128 7.99 -7.67 -3.89
CA PHE A 128 8.69 -8.37 -2.82
C PHE A 128 8.57 -7.59 -1.52
N ALA A 129 8.67 -8.31 -0.40
CA ALA A 129 8.59 -7.73 0.94
C ALA A 129 9.26 -8.63 2.00
N PRO A 130 9.71 -8.07 3.13
CA PRO A 130 9.98 -6.65 3.36
C PRO A 130 11.06 -6.08 2.42
N VAL A 131 11.15 -4.77 2.24
CA VAL A 131 12.17 -4.15 1.36
C VAL A 131 13.58 -4.35 1.90
N GLU A 132 13.75 -4.22 3.21
CA GLU A 132 15.05 -4.23 3.89
C GLU A 132 15.60 -5.65 4.05
N ASN A 133 14.72 -6.63 4.25
CA ASN A 133 15.06 -8.05 4.36
C ASN A 133 14.02 -8.91 3.63
N PRO A 134 14.10 -9.05 2.29
CA PRO A 134 13.06 -9.72 1.51
C PRO A 134 12.89 -11.20 1.89
N GLU A 135 11.67 -11.57 2.25
CA GLU A 135 11.27 -12.94 2.63
C GLU A 135 10.45 -13.61 1.53
N ILE A 136 9.65 -12.83 0.81
CA ILE A 136 8.78 -13.30 -0.26
C ILE A 136 8.85 -12.38 -1.49
N ALA A 137 8.82 -12.99 -2.67
CA ALA A 137 8.53 -12.32 -3.93
C ALA A 137 7.29 -12.95 -4.56
N LEU A 138 6.49 -12.16 -5.27
CA LEU A 138 5.27 -12.63 -5.91
C LEU A 138 5.04 -11.93 -7.25
N VAL A 139 4.27 -12.58 -8.11
CA VAL A 139 3.76 -12.04 -9.36
C VAL A 139 2.30 -12.43 -9.49
N ILE A 140 1.47 -11.48 -9.89
CA ILE A 140 0.05 -11.65 -10.17
C ILE A 140 -0.16 -11.30 -11.64
N LEU A 141 -0.81 -12.21 -12.35
CA LEU A 141 -1.29 -12.01 -13.71
C LEU A 141 -2.78 -12.34 -13.73
N VAL A 142 -3.60 -11.37 -14.13
CA VAL A 142 -5.00 -11.58 -14.44
C VAL A 142 -5.20 -11.35 -15.93
N GLU A 143 -5.44 -12.43 -16.66
CA GLU A 143 -5.76 -12.39 -18.09
C GLU A 143 -7.06 -11.59 -18.31
N GLY A 144 -7.04 -10.68 -19.27
CA GLY A 144 -8.14 -9.74 -19.49
C GLY A 144 -8.49 -8.87 -18.27
N GLY A 145 -7.61 -8.79 -17.28
CA GLY A 145 -7.87 -8.16 -15.98
C GLY A 145 -7.83 -6.63 -15.98
N GLY A 146 -7.59 -5.99 -17.12
CA GLY A 146 -7.52 -4.52 -17.20
C GLY A 146 -6.22 -3.97 -16.64
N GLU A 147 -6.32 -2.92 -15.83
CA GLU A 147 -5.17 -2.23 -15.25
C GLU A 147 -4.53 -3.01 -14.08
N GLY A 148 -3.20 -3.07 -14.05
CA GLY A 148 -2.46 -3.76 -12.98
C GLY A 148 -2.67 -3.14 -11.58
N SER A 149 -2.88 -1.83 -11.52
CA SER A 149 -3.13 -1.06 -10.28
C SER A 149 -4.50 -1.41 -9.65
N ASP A 150 -5.54 -1.55 -10.48
CA ASP A 150 -6.91 -1.76 -10.02
C ASP A 150 -7.22 -3.23 -9.73
N THR A 151 -6.57 -4.14 -10.44
CA THR A 151 -6.89 -5.58 -10.34
C THR A 151 -5.79 -6.38 -9.65
N ALA A 152 -4.55 -6.30 -10.12
CA ALA A 152 -3.49 -7.20 -9.67
C ALA A 152 -2.84 -6.75 -8.35
N ALA A 153 -2.68 -5.45 -8.12
CA ALA A 153 -2.10 -4.90 -6.89
C ALA A 153 -2.94 -5.20 -5.62
N PRO A 154 -4.28 -5.04 -5.61
CA PRO A 154 -5.10 -5.43 -4.45
C PRO A 154 -5.04 -6.91 -4.12
N ILE A 155 -4.91 -7.79 -5.13
CA ILE A 155 -4.74 -9.23 -4.91
C ILE A 155 -3.40 -9.49 -4.19
N ALA A 156 -2.34 -8.81 -4.61
CA ALA A 156 -1.06 -8.89 -3.94
C ALA A 156 -1.11 -8.38 -2.49
N ALA A 157 -1.83 -7.28 -2.21
CA ALA A 157 -2.03 -6.81 -0.83
C ALA A 157 -2.67 -7.88 0.06
N GLN A 158 -3.69 -8.57 -0.43
CA GLN A 158 -4.36 -9.64 0.34
C GLN A 158 -3.41 -10.81 0.64
N ILE A 159 -2.60 -11.23 -0.34
CA ILE A 159 -1.59 -12.29 -0.14
C ILE A 159 -0.54 -11.84 0.87
N LEU A 160 -0.03 -10.62 0.75
CA LEU A 160 0.97 -10.08 1.65
C LEU A 160 0.42 -9.85 3.07
N GLN A 161 -0.84 -9.44 3.21
CA GLN A 161 -1.51 -9.32 4.50
C GLN A 161 -1.68 -10.68 5.18
N TYR A 162 -1.95 -11.74 4.40
CA TYR A 162 -2.00 -13.10 4.93
C TYR A 162 -0.61 -13.60 5.35
N TYR A 163 0.43 -13.32 4.54
CA TYR A 163 1.79 -13.73 4.83
C TYR A 163 2.41 -12.97 6.01
N PHE A 164 2.14 -11.67 6.09
CA PHE A 164 2.54 -10.77 7.16
C PHE A 164 1.31 -10.34 7.94
N PRO A 165 0.79 -11.20 8.84
CA PRO A 165 -0.34 -10.83 9.67
C PRO A 165 0.00 -9.56 10.45
N THR A 166 -0.98 -8.68 10.58
CA THR A 166 -0.86 -7.49 11.42
C THR A 166 -0.32 -7.90 12.79
N PRO A 167 0.67 -7.19 13.35
CA PRO A 167 0.98 -7.31 14.76
C PRO A 167 -0.32 -7.06 15.51
N SER A 168 -0.89 -8.10 16.11
CA SER A 168 -2.20 -8.03 16.75
C SER A 168 -2.21 -6.86 17.74
N THR A 169 -3.14 -5.92 17.60
CA THR A 169 -3.63 -5.17 18.76
C THR A 169 -4.09 -6.23 19.78
N GLY A 170 -3.40 -6.28 20.91
CA GLY A 170 -3.30 -7.47 21.74
C GLY A 170 -4.64 -8.13 22.09
N VAL A 171 -4.76 -9.40 21.71
CA VAL A 171 -5.31 -10.45 22.57
C VAL A 171 -4.41 -11.68 22.35
N LEU A 172 -3.36 -11.79 23.17
CA LEU A 172 -2.60 -13.03 23.28
C LEU A 172 -3.48 -14.05 24.02
N PRO A 173 -3.52 -15.34 23.62
CA PRO A 173 -3.98 -16.39 24.52
C PRO A 173 -3.05 -16.43 25.73
N GLU A 174 -3.62 -16.46 26.94
CA GLU A 174 -2.89 -16.64 28.19
C GLU A 174 -1.95 -17.85 28.10
N ALA A 175 -0.65 -17.59 27.97
CA ALA A 175 0.40 -18.52 28.33
C ALA A 175 1.33 -17.78 29.29
N GLU A 176 1.37 -18.30 30.52
CA GLU A 176 2.09 -17.78 31.67
C GLU A 176 3.52 -17.36 31.33
N ALA A 177 3.80 -16.05 31.37
CA ALA A 177 5.15 -15.52 31.50
C ALA A 177 5.12 -14.33 32.45
N THR A 178 5.79 -14.50 33.58
CA THR A 178 5.88 -13.56 34.69
C THR A 178 6.52 -12.24 34.22
N PRO A 179 5.93 -11.06 34.47
CA PRO A 179 6.52 -9.81 34.01
C PRO A 179 7.72 -9.41 34.87
N ALA A 180 8.79 -8.95 34.22
CA ALA A 180 9.86 -8.22 34.88
C ALA A 180 9.34 -6.84 35.34
N PRO A 181 9.75 -6.33 36.51
CA PRO A 181 9.17 -5.11 37.07
C PRO A 181 9.82 -3.87 36.47
N GLY A 182 9.05 -2.97 35.84
CA GLY A 182 9.55 -1.62 35.58
C GLY A 182 8.77 -0.70 34.65
N GLU A 183 8.11 -1.19 33.60
CA GLU A 183 7.44 -0.30 32.63
C GLU A 183 5.94 -0.58 32.60
N GLN A 184 5.19 0.21 33.38
CA GLN A 184 3.75 0.33 33.21
C GLN A 184 3.48 1.23 32.00
N PRO A 185 2.65 0.80 31.02
CA PRO A 185 2.07 1.71 30.06
C PRO A 185 1.18 2.71 30.80
N THR A 186 1.46 3.99 30.65
CA THR A 186 0.57 5.06 31.13
C THR A 186 -0.83 4.84 30.54
N PRO A 187 -1.91 4.81 31.35
CA PRO A 187 -3.25 4.63 30.82
C PRO A 187 -3.60 5.75 29.82
N LEU A 188 -3.93 5.36 28.59
CA LEU A 188 -4.51 6.26 27.59
C LEU A 188 -5.88 6.71 28.10
N LEU A 189 -6.02 8.01 28.36
CA LEU A 189 -7.26 8.60 28.83
C LEU A 189 -8.36 8.37 27.79
N PRO A 190 -9.56 7.90 28.19
CA PRO A 190 -10.72 7.95 27.32
C PRO A 190 -10.96 9.42 26.93
N GLY A 191 -11.18 9.67 25.64
CA GLY A 191 -11.55 10.99 25.16
C GLY A 191 -12.75 11.54 25.97
N PRO A 192 -12.75 12.82 26.33
CA PRO A 192 -13.80 13.42 27.16
C PRO A 192 -15.17 13.29 26.51
N VAL A 193 -16.07 12.54 27.15
CA VAL A 193 -17.47 12.35 26.76
C VAL A 193 -18.24 13.65 27.00
N GLY A 194 -19.03 14.12 26.03
CA GLY A 194 -19.92 15.28 26.16
C GLY A 194 -19.36 16.64 25.70
N ARG A 195 -18.34 16.64 24.85
CA ARG A 195 -17.80 17.87 24.23
C ARG A 195 -18.39 18.09 22.84
N HIS A 196 -18.78 19.33 22.55
CA HIS A 196 -19.21 19.76 21.22
C HIS A 196 -18.02 20.33 20.46
N PHE A 197 -17.82 19.89 19.22
CA PHE A 197 -16.77 20.39 18.35
C PHE A 197 -17.37 20.90 17.04
N LYS A 198 -16.90 22.05 16.59
CA LYS A 198 -17.13 22.52 15.23
C LYS A 198 -15.89 22.38 14.39
N ALA A 199 -16.05 22.28 13.08
CA ALA A 199 -14.95 22.14 12.15
C ALA A 199 -14.91 23.31 11.17
N LYS A 200 -13.70 23.69 10.73
CA LYS A 200 -13.53 24.67 9.65
C LYS A 200 -12.27 24.38 8.83
N VAL A 201 -12.31 24.75 7.57
CA VAL A 201 -11.12 24.90 6.74
C VAL A 201 -10.48 26.24 7.08
N VAL A 202 -9.24 26.21 7.56
CA VAL A 202 -8.45 27.38 7.93
C VAL A 202 -7.73 27.96 6.72
N GLY A 203 -7.29 27.12 5.79
CA GLY A 203 -6.57 27.55 4.59
C GLY A 203 -6.53 26.45 3.54
N VAL A 204 -6.38 26.88 2.29
CA VAL A 204 -6.12 26.01 1.14
C VAL A 204 -4.98 26.65 0.35
N ASP A 205 -3.82 26.01 0.36
CA ASP A 205 -2.61 26.52 -0.29
C ASP A 205 -2.26 25.63 -1.49
N ASP A 206 -1.69 26.22 -2.54
CA ASP A 206 -1.05 25.45 -3.60
C ASP A 206 0.19 24.74 -3.05
N GLN A 207 0.45 23.54 -3.54
CA GLN A 207 1.66 22.79 -3.19
C GLN A 207 2.23 22.05 -4.40
N GLU A 208 3.54 21.82 -4.37
CA GLU A 208 4.27 21.10 -5.43
C GLU A 208 4.19 19.57 -5.27
N ALA A 209 3.55 19.08 -4.20
CA ALA A 209 3.37 17.64 -3.98
C ALA A 209 2.33 17.05 -4.93
N GLU A 210 2.59 15.86 -5.48
CA GLU A 210 1.73 15.18 -6.47
C GLU A 210 0.31 14.90 -5.96
N LEU A 211 0.15 14.68 -4.65
CA LEU A 211 -1.15 14.49 -3.99
C LEU A 211 -1.45 15.59 -2.99
N SER A 212 -2.75 15.88 -2.84
CA SER A 212 -3.25 16.87 -1.89
C SER A 212 -3.01 16.43 -0.44
N GLN A 213 -2.72 17.40 0.43
CA GLN A 213 -2.41 17.15 1.84
C GLN A 213 -3.51 17.73 2.72
N LEU A 214 -3.87 17.01 3.78
CA LEU A 214 -4.67 17.49 4.90
C LEU A 214 -3.75 17.67 6.10
N VAL A 215 -3.76 18.85 6.69
CA VAL A 215 -3.15 19.11 7.99
C VAL A 215 -4.23 19.63 8.90
N GLY A 216 -4.39 19.02 10.06
CA GLY A 216 -5.48 19.34 10.97
C GLY A 216 -5.01 19.56 12.39
N THR A 217 -5.78 20.36 13.15
CA THR A 217 -5.57 20.53 14.58
C THR A 217 -6.89 20.41 15.33
N VAL A 218 -6.90 19.73 16.47
CA VAL A 218 -8.03 19.70 17.41
C VAL A 218 -7.66 20.53 18.63
N VAL A 219 -8.47 21.54 18.96
CA VAL A 219 -8.21 22.46 20.06
C VAL A 219 -9.40 22.56 21.02
N ASP A 220 -9.13 22.84 22.29
CA ASP A 220 -10.12 23.11 23.32
C ASP A 220 -10.72 24.53 23.20
N ALA A 221 -11.66 24.87 24.10
CA ALA A 221 -12.33 26.18 24.11
C ALA A 221 -11.38 27.36 24.38
N ARG A 222 -10.12 27.11 24.80
CA ARG A 222 -9.06 28.11 25.03
C ARG A 222 -8.06 28.14 23.86
N GLY A 223 -8.27 27.33 22.83
CA GLY A 223 -7.38 27.19 21.69
C GLY A 223 -6.14 26.33 21.96
N GLN A 224 -6.10 25.56 23.06
CA GLN A 224 -5.01 24.64 23.34
C GLN A 224 -5.22 23.31 22.64
N GLY A 225 -4.17 22.76 22.03
CA GLY A 225 -4.21 21.48 21.33
C GLY A 225 -4.62 20.31 22.24
N LEU A 226 -5.56 19.49 21.79
CA LEU A 226 -6.05 18.33 22.51
C LEU A 226 -5.38 17.05 22.00
N PRO A 227 -4.53 16.40 22.81
CA PRO A 227 -3.84 15.17 22.40
C PRO A 227 -4.72 13.93 22.52
N GLY A 228 -4.40 12.89 21.74
CA GLY A 228 -5.07 11.59 21.81
C GLY A 228 -6.51 11.55 21.28
N VAL A 229 -6.98 12.61 20.62
CA VAL A 229 -8.30 12.63 19.98
C VAL A 229 -8.23 11.78 18.72
N ARG A 230 -9.08 10.75 18.64
CA ARG A 230 -9.14 9.87 17.47
C ARG A 230 -9.85 10.54 16.31
N ILE A 231 -9.34 10.32 15.09
CA ILE A 231 -9.82 10.94 13.86
C ILE A 231 -9.99 9.85 12.81
N SER A 232 -11.09 9.91 12.06
CA SER A 232 -11.31 9.13 10.83
C SER A 232 -11.25 10.06 9.63
N ILE A 233 -10.64 9.60 8.54
CA ILE A 233 -10.73 10.21 7.22
C ILE A 233 -11.41 9.20 6.29
N ASP A 234 -12.51 9.64 5.71
CA ASP A 234 -13.34 8.82 4.83
C ASP A 234 -13.23 9.34 3.39
N ALA A 235 -13.11 8.43 2.43
CA ALA A 235 -13.17 8.72 1.01
C ALA A 235 -14.26 7.87 0.36
N GLY A 236 -15.12 8.48 -0.46
CA GLY A 236 -16.20 7.74 -1.13
C GLY A 236 -17.23 7.09 -0.19
N GLY A 237 -17.29 7.52 1.08
CA GLY A 237 -18.27 7.04 2.07
C GLY A 237 -17.79 5.91 2.99
N ALA A 238 -16.52 5.50 2.94
CA ALA A 238 -15.93 4.53 3.85
C ALA A 238 -14.65 5.08 4.52
N PRO A 239 -14.36 4.70 5.79
CA PRO A 239 -13.13 5.11 6.47
C PRO A 239 -11.93 4.44 5.82
N ILE A 240 -10.92 5.24 5.46
CA ILE A 240 -9.69 4.75 4.83
C ILE A 240 -8.44 5.03 5.67
N PHE A 241 -8.55 5.91 6.66
CA PHE A 241 -7.44 6.24 7.55
C PHE A 241 -7.97 6.64 8.91
N GLU A 242 -7.41 6.05 9.97
CA GLU A 242 -7.66 6.45 11.34
C GLU A 242 -6.35 6.81 12.04
N THR A 243 -6.37 7.86 12.84
CA THR A 243 -5.20 8.29 13.64
C THR A 243 -5.64 8.92 14.95
N ALA A 244 -4.68 9.32 15.79
CA ALA A 244 -4.93 10.12 16.97
C ALA A 244 -4.06 11.39 16.94
N THR A 245 -4.56 12.48 17.51
CA THR A 245 -3.81 13.73 17.59
C THR A 245 -2.54 13.58 18.43
N ASN A 246 -1.48 14.26 17.99
CA ASN A 246 -0.20 14.33 18.69
C ASN A 246 -0.31 15.17 20.00
N PRO A 247 0.77 15.30 20.81
CA PRO A 247 0.77 16.09 22.04
C PRO A 247 0.33 17.57 21.90
N GLN A 248 0.39 18.12 20.69
CA GLN A 248 0.02 19.50 20.35
C GLN A 248 -1.38 19.58 19.71
N GLY A 249 -2.14 18.48 19.67
CA GLY A 249 -3.45 18.41 19.05
C GLY A 249 -3.44 18.30 17.52
N GLY A 250 -2.27 18.14 16.90
CA GLY A 250 -2.11 18.08 15.45
C GLY A 250 -2.30 16.67 14.86
N PHE A 251 -2.74 16.62 13.62
CA PHE A 251 -2.77 15.43 12.77
C PHE A 251 -2.47 15.81 11.30
N SER A 252 -2.07 14.84 10.49
CA SER A 252 -1.83 15.07 9.08
C SER A 252 -2.11 13.82 8.26
N TYR A 253 -2.54 14.02 7.03
CA TYR A 253 -2.78 12.98 6.05
C TYR A 253 -2.38 13.50 4.67
N ASN A 254 -1.43 12.86 4.02
CA ASN A 254 -0.78 13.36 2.80
C ASN A 254 -1.24 12.64 1.52
N MET A 255 -2.34 11.90 1.59
CA MET A 255 -2.85 11.05 0.51
C MET A 255 -4.28 11.45 0.09
N LEU A 256 -4.61 12.76 0.07
CA LEU A 256 -5.87 13.22 -0.50
C LEU A 256 -5.78 13.15 -2.03
N ASN A 257 -6.33 12.09 -2.60
CA ASN A 257 -6.37 11.90 -4.05
C ASN A 257 -7.71 12.41 -4.63
N ALA A 258 -7.69 13.63 -5.16
CA ALA A 258 -8.83 14.28 -5.80
C ALA A 258 -9.38 13.53 -7.03
N SER A 259 -8.51 12.79 -7.74
CA SER A 259 -8.89 12.01 -8.93
C SER A 259 -9.58 10.69 -8.55
N ALA A 260 -9.18 10.06 -7.45
CA ALA A 260 -9.82 8.84 -6.95
C ALA A 260 -11.15 9.14 -6.24
N SER A 261 -11.22 10.23 -5.48
CA SER A 261 -12.46 10.72 -4.90
C SER A 261 -12.43 12.23 -4.77
N PRO A 262 -13.43 12.96 -5.31
CA PRO A 262 -13.49 14.41 -5.13
C PRO A 262 -14.02 14.82 -3.74
N ARG A 263 -14.67 13.90 -3.00
CA ARG A 263 -15.34 14.18 -1.72
C ARG A 263 -14.75 13.36 -0.58
N TRP A 264 -14.35 14.08 0.46
CA TRP A 264 -13.65 13.54 1.62
C TRP A 264 -14.32 14.02 2.89
N ASN A 265 -14.38 13.17 3.91
CA ASN A 265 -14.93 13.54 5.20
C ASN A 265 -13.91 13.31 6.30
N VAL A 266 -13.86 14.21 7.28
CA VAL A 266 -13.00 14.11 8.45
C VAL A 266 -13.87 14.14 9.70
N LYS A 267 -13.72 13.13 10.56
CA LYS A 267 -14.56 12.91 11.75
C LYS A 267 -13.72 12.74 12.99
N LEU A 268 -14.22 13.20 14.13
CA LEU A 268 -13.66 12.84 15.44
C LEU A 268 -14.35 11.58 15.97
N ILE A 269 -13.57 10.51 16.20
CA ILE A 269 -14.09 9.20 16.61
C ILE A 269 -14.33 9.18 18.11
N GLY A 270 -15.52 8.73 18.52
CA GLY A 270 -15.94 8.68 19.92
C GLY A 270 -16.51 9.99 20.45
N LEU A 271 -16.71 10.99 19.58
CA LEU A 271 -17.34 12.27 19.88
C LEU A 271 -18.56 12.47 18.96
N PRO A 272 -19.72 11.89 19.30
CA PRO A 272 -20.91 11.90 18.42
C PRO A 272 -21.48 13.30 18.17
N GLU A 273 -21.19 14.25 19.07
CA GLU A 273 -21.62 15.65 18.97
C GLU A 273 -20.59 16.54 18.23
N ALA A 274 -19.55 15.94 17.63
CA ALA A 274 -18.60 16.66 16.80
C ALA A 274 -19.13 16.80 15.36
N GLU A 275 -19.01 18.00 14.81
CA GLU A 275 -19.30 18.27 13.40
C GLU A 275 -18.38 17.44 12.48
N GLU A 276 -18.97 16.82 11.46
CA GLU A 276 -18.24 16.17 10.39
C GLU A 276 -17.77 17.22 9.38
N LEU A 277 -16.46 17.24 9.07
CA LEU A 277 -15.92 18.16 8.09
C LEU A 277 -15.95 17.52 6.70
N HIS A 278 -16.73 18.11 5.80
CA HIS A 278 -16.78 17.73 4.40
C HIS A 278 -15.80 18.58 3.58
N LEU A 279 -14.97 17.93 2.77
CA LEU A 279 -13.97 18.55 1.92
C LEU A 279 -14.20 18.15 0.47
N GLU A 280 -14.24 19.15 -0.41
CA GLU A 280 -14.07 18.96 -1.85
C GLU A 280 -12.61 19.20 -2.19
N VAL A 281 -11.93 18.12 -2.56
CA VAL A 281 -10.47 18.12 -2.74
C VAL A 281 -10.13 18.35 -4.20
N GLU A 282 -9.30 19.35 -4.46
CA GLU A 282 -8.65 19.60 -5.74
C GLU A 282 -7.23 19.01 -5.73
N PRO A 283 -6.67 18.63 -6.90
CA PRO A 283 -5.28 18.18 -6.99
C PRO A 283 -4.28 19.26 -6.56
N PHE A 284 -3.12 18.84 -6.05
CA PHE A 284 -1.98 19.71 -5.72
C PHE A 284 -2.28 20.82 -4.68
N LYS A 285 -3.16 20.53 -3.72
CA LYS A 285 -3.56 21.47 -2.65
C LYS A 285 -3.19 20.96 -1.26
N ARG A 286 -2.79 21.88 -0.38
CA ARG A 286 -2.71 21.64 1.06
C ARG A 286 -3.93 22.27 1.74
N TYR A 287 -4.78 21.43 2.31
CA TYR A 287 -5.90 21.81 3.16
C TYR A 287 -5.45 21.87 4.60
N THR A 288 -5.55 23.03 5.22
CA THR A 288 -5.37 23.20 6.67
C THR A 288 -6.75 23.28 7.33
N VAL A 289 -7.03 22.41 8.29
CA VAL A 289 -8.32 22.31 8.97
C VAL A 289 -8.20 22.42 10.48
N GLN A 290 -9.27 22.84 11.15
CA GLN A 290 -9.29 22.94 12.60
C GLN A 290 -10.64 22.47 13.15
N PHE A 291 -10.58 21.57 14.12
CA PHE A 291 -11.69 21.25 15.02
C PHE A 291 -11.50 22.05 16.31
N TYR A 292 -12.54 22.75 16.74
CA TYR A 292 -12.48 23.58 17.94
C TYR A 292 -13.68 23.31 18.83
N GLU A 293 -13.41 23.13 20.12
CA GLU A 293 -14.45 22.90 21.14
C GLU A 293 -15.31 24.16 21.28
N VAL A 294 -16.63 23.97 21.29
CA VAL A 294 -17.62 25.01 21.54
C VAL A 294 -18.36 24.71 22.82
N ALA A 295 -18.82 25.77 23.50
CA ALA A 295 -19.76 25.60 24.60
C ALA A 295 -21.07 24.97 24.07
N PRO A 296 -21.71 24.08 24.85
CA PRO A 296 -23.03 23.52 24.52
C PRO A 296 -24.10 24.61 24.33
#